data_AF-A0A1Q5QUC8-F1
#
_entry.id   AF-A0A1Q5QUC8-F1
#
_cell.length_a   1.000
_cell.length_b   1.000
_cell.length_c   1.000
_cell.angle_alpha   90.00
_cell.angle_beta   90.00
_cell.angle_gamma   90.00
#
_symmetry.space_group_name_H-M   'P 1'
#
loop_
_entity.id
_entity.type
_entity.pdbx_description
1 polymer ?
#
loop_
_entity_poly.entity_id
_entity_poly.type
_entity_poly.pdbx_seq_one_letter_code
_entity_poly.pdbx_strand_id
1 'polypeptide(L)'
;PVLRFMKTYGITHEQLASVAVVQREWAAKNPRAMMKDPITVADVLNSRMIAYPFRLLQCCLVTDGGGALILTSADRAKDFPRKPVYIMGTGESVETPMVSQMETFNSSRAFKTAGPLAFREAGIAHKDVDHLMIYDAFAHLPLFGLGDLGFMPHEETGRFIADGNTRPGAKLPLNTNGGGL
;
A
#
# COMPACT_ATOMS: atom_id res chain seq x y z
N PRO A 1 7.95 3.94 14.62
CA PRO A 1 8.33 3.65 13.21
C PRO A 1 8.22 4.87 12.28
N VAL A 2 7.01 5.31 11.91
CA VAL A 2 6.78 6.37 10.90
C VAL A 2 7.56 7.67 11.14
N LEU A 3 7.67 8.15 12.39
CA LEU A 3 8.40 9.40 12.66
C LEU A 3 9.90 9.27 12.36
N ARG A 4 10.48 8.09 12.65
CA ARG A 4 11.87 7.79 12.31
C ARG A 4 12.05 7.71 10.79
N PHE A 5 11.12 7.06 10.08
CA PHE A 5 11.08 7.02 8.62
C PHE A 5 11.09 8.43 8.01
N MET A 6 10.14 9.27 8.43
CA MET A 6 10.03 10.65 7.96
C MET A 6 11.31 11.45 8.22
N LYS A 7 11.90 11.33 9.42
CA LYS A 7 13.15 12.02 9.77
C LYS A 7 14.35 11.51 8.96
N THR A 8 14.43 10.20 8.71
CA THR A 8 15.53 9.59 7.97
C THR A 8 15.51 9.97 6.49
N TYR A 9 14.32 9.97 5.87
CA TYR A 9 14.16 10.14 4.41
C TYR A 9 13.61 11.51 4.00
N GLY A 10 13.42 12.43 4.95
CA GLY A 10 12.90 13.77 4.67
C GLY A 10 11.45 13.80 4.20
N ILE A 11 10.64 12.78 4.55
CA ILE A 11 9.23 12.73 4.16
C ILE A 11 8.44 13.74 4.98
N THR A 12 7.74 14.63 4.27
CA THR A 12 6.90 15.68 4.84
C THR A 12 5.53 15.16 5.30
N HIS A 13 4.84 15.93 6.15
CA HIS A 13 3.48 15.59 6.56
C HIS A 13 2.50 15.64 5.39
N GLU A 14 2.72 16.56 4.45
CA GLU A 14 1.95 16.74 3.22
C GLU A 14 2.09 15.52 2.29
N GLN A 15 3.31 14.99 2.14
CA GLN A 15 3.54 13.76 1.37
C GLN A 15 2.87 12.55 2.04
N LEU A 16 2.95 12.43 3.36
CA LEU A 16 2.23 11.36 4.09
C LEU A 16 0.70 11.51 3.94
N ALA A 17 0.18 12.74 4.01
CA ALA A 17 -1.24 13.03 3.83
C ALA A 17 -1.73 12.74 2.40
N SER A 18 -0.88 12.92 1.39
CA SER A 18 -1.21 12.68 -0.02
C SER A 18 -1.60 11.22 -0.30
N VAL A 19 -1.12 10.26 0.52
CA VAL A 19 -1.52 8.85 0.41
C VAL A 19 -3.02 8.68 0.57
N ALA A 20 -3.60 9.26 1.62
CA ALA A 20 -5.04 9.18 1.89
C ALA A 20 -5.87 9.89 0.80
N VAL A 21 -5.39 11.04 0.32
CA VAL A 21 -6.05 11.79 -0.77
C VAL A 21 -6.11 10.95 -2.05
N VAL A 22 -4.98 10.40 -2.49
CA VAL A 22 -4.92 9.62 -3.74
C VAL A 22 -5.74 8.33 -3.63
N GLN A 23 -5.70 7.65 -2.48
CA GLN A 23 -6.53 6.46 -2.27
C GLN A 23 -8.03 6.80 -2.22
N ARG A 24 -8.41 7.96 -1.67
CA ARG A 24 -9.81 8.42 -1.69
C ARG A 24 -10.33 8.62 -3.11
N GLU A 25 -9.48 9.03 -4.06
CA GLU A 25 -9.86 9.14 -5.47
C GLU A 25 -10.15 7.78 -6.12
N TRP A 26 -9.43 6.73 -5.73
CA TRP A 26 -9.77 5.35 -6.11
C TRP A 26 -11.04 4.87 -5.43
N ALA A 27 -11.20 5.14 -4.13
CA ALA A 27 -12.38 4.78 -3.35
C ALA A 27 -13.65 5.42 -3.94
N ALA A 28 -13.60 6.68 -4.36
CA ALA A 28 -14.71 7.39 -5.01
C ALA A 28 -15.23 6.70 -6.29
N LYS A 29 -14.39 5.90 -6.96
CA LYS A 29 -14.74 5.11 -8.15
C LYS A 29 -15.20 3.69 -7.83
N ASN A 30 -15.03 3.24 -6.59
CA ASN A 30 -15.44 1.91 -6.15
C ASN A 30 -16.81 1.98 -5.45
N PRO A 31 -17.88 1.41 -6.02
CA PRO A 31 -19.20 1.44 -5.40
C PRO A 31 -19.25 0.75 -4.03
N ARG A 32 -18.28 -0.15 -3.75
CA ARG A 32 -18.16 -0.89 -2.49
C ARG A 32 -17.31 -0.17 -1.43
N ALA A 33 -16.69 0.97 -1.75
CA ALA A 33 -15.92 1.71 -0.76
C ALA A 33 -16.84 2.41 0.26
N MET A 34 -16.44 2.38 1.52
CA MET A 34 -17.17 3.00 2.62
C MET A 34 -17.07 4.53 2.58
N MET A 35 -15.83 5.05 2.47
CA MET A 35 -15.57 6.47 2.38
C MET A 35 -15.26 6.86 0.94
N LYS A 36 -16.08 7.75 0.37
CA LYS A 36 -16.01 8.12 -1.06
C LYS A 36 -15.89 9.61 -1.29
N ASP A 37 -16.27 10.42 -0.30
CA ASP A 37 -16.21 11.87 -0.42
C ASP A 37 -14.76 12.32 -0.61
N PRO A 38 -14.46 13.12 -1.64
CA PRO A 38 -13.12 13.64 -1.89
C PRO A 38 -12.59 14.42 -0.68
N ILE A 39 -11.29 14.27 -0.43
CA ILE A 39 -10.58 14.98 0.64
C ILE A 39 -9.32 15.63 0.05
N THR A 40 -8.90 16.73 0.63
CA THR A 40 -7.66 17.43 0.28
C THR A 40 -6.55 17.13 1.29
N VAL A 41 -5.31 17.47 0.94
CA VAL A 41 -4.18 17.42 1.91
C VAL A 41 -4.50 18.29 3.14
N ALA A 42 -5.13 19.45 2.94
CA ALA A 42 -5.53 20.32 4.05
C ALA A 42 -6.57 19.64 4.96
N ASP A 43 -7.55 18.92 4.41
CA ASP A 43 -8.52 18.16 5.21
C ASP A 43 -7.83 17.09 6.07
N VAL A 44 -6.89 16.35 5.48
CA VAL A 44 -6.10 15.34 6.20
C VAL A 44 -5.29 16.00 7.32
N LEU A 45 -4.59 17.10 7.04
CA LEU A 45 -3.78 17.83 8.01
C LEU A 45 -4.61 18.56 9.07
N ASN A 46 -5.87 18.89 8.82
CA ASN A 46 -6.77 19.49 9.80
C ASN A 46 -7.59 18.43 10.57
N SER A 47 -7.59 17.18 10.12
CA SER A 47 -8.29 16.10 10.82
C SER A 47 -7.67 15.83 12.21
N ARG A 48 -8.50 15.29 13.11
CA ARG A 48 -8.14 15.01 14.50
C ARG A 48 -6.85 14.20 14.57
N MET A 49 -5.88 14.65 15.37
CA MET A 49 -4.67 13.88 15.64
C MET A 49 -5.02 12.65 16.50
N ILE A 50 -4.53 11.48 16.09
CA ILE A 50 -4.75 10.22 16.80
C ILE A 50 -3.52 9.88 17.64
N ALA A 51 -2.36 9.79 16.99
CA ALA A 51 -1.08 9.55 17.62
C ALA A 51 0.00 10.14 16.72
N TYR A 52 0.72 11.15 17.20
CA TYR A 52 1.68 11.90 16.38
C TYR A 52 2.66 10.93 15.65
N PRO A 53 2.80 11.02 14.31
CA PRO A 53 2.30 12.06 13.41
C PRO A 53 0.95 11.77 12.74
N PHE A 54 0.30 10.64 13.04
CA PHE A 54 -0.94 10.22 12.39
C PHE A 54 -2.15 11.04 12.83
N ARG A 55 -2.91 11.45 11.82
CA ARG A 55 -4.24 12.03 11.95
C ARG A 55 -5.31 11.04 11.51
N LEU A 56 -6.57 11.33 11.84
CA LEU A 56 -7.71 10.43 11.65
C LEU A 56 -7.80 9.91 10.21
N LEU A 57 -7.63 10.79 9.21
CA LEU A 57 -7.70 10.42 7.80
C LEU A 57 -6.46 9.67 7.28
N GLN A 58 -5.47 9.40 8.13
CA GLN A 58 -4.29 8.57 7.82
C GLN A 58 -4.35 7.20 8.50
N CYS A 59 -5.46 6.88 9.16
CA CYS A 59 -5.72 5.61 9.82
C CYS A 59 -6.82 4.86 9.04
N CYS A 60 -6.70 3.54 8.94
CA CYS A 60 -7.71 2.73 8.26
C CYS A 60 -9.07 2.76 8.97
N LEU A 61 -10.08 2.38 8.21
CA LEU A 61 -11.45 2.27 8.68
C LEU A 61 -11.65 1.00 9.50
N VAL A 62 -12.61 1.05 10.43
CA VAL A 62 -13.18 -0.14 11.06
C VAL A 62 -14.42 -0.50 10.26
N THR A 63 -14.43 -1.67 9.63
CA THR A 63 -15.49 -2.09 8.71
C THR A 63 -15.94 -3.53 9.01
N ASP A 64 -17.22 -3.79 8.79
CA ASP A 64 -17.78 -5.15 8.77
C ASP A 64 -17.88 -5.62 7.33
N GLY A 65 -17.19 -6.70 6.97
CA GLY A 65 -17.17 -7.22 5.60
C GLY A 65 -16.51 -8.59 5.49
N GLY A 66 -16.80 -9.29 4.38
CA GLY A 66 -16.23 -10.60 4.06
C GLY A 66 -15.76 -10.67 2.61
N GLY A 67 -14.69 -11.42 2.38
CA GLY A 67 -14.16 -11.71 1.06
C GLY A 67 -13.71 -13.17 0.98
N ALA A 68 -13.85 -13.78 -0.19
CA ALA A 68 -13.43 -15.16 -0.44
C ALA A 68 -12.79 -15.28 -1.83
N LEU A 69 -11.85 -16.21 -1.93
CA LEU A 69 -11.22 -16.63 -3.19
C LEU A 69 -11.41 -18.13 -3.35
N ILE A 70 -11.64 -18.59 -4.58
CA ILE A 70 -11.65 -20.02 -4.93
C ILE A 70 -10.31 -20.31 -5.61
N LEU A 71 -9.51 -21.19 -5.01
CA LEU A 71 -8.23 -21.62 -5.55
C LEU A 71 -8.34 -23.04 -6.09
N THR A 72 -7.71 -23.29 -7.23
CA THR A 72 -7.63 -24.61 -7.87
C THR A 72 -6.36 -24.70 -8.71
N SER A 73 -6.07 -25.87 -9.28
CA SER A 73 -4.91 -26.04 -10.17
C SER A 73 -5.07 -25.20 -11.45
N ALA A 74 -3.96 -24.79 -12.06
CA ALA A 74 -3.97 -24.01 -13.30
C ALA A 74 -4.72 -24.71 -14.44
N ASP A 75 -4.68 -26.05 -14.49
CA ASP A 75 -5.42 -26.83 -15.48
C ASP A 75 -6.92 -26.83 -15.20
N ARG A 76 -7.32 -27.02 -13.94
CA ARG A 76 -8.75 -27.00 -13.56
C ARG A 76 -9.36 -25.61 -13.68
N ALA A 77 -8.55 -24.55 -13.53
CA ALA A 77 -9.01 -23.17 -13.64
C ALA A 77 -9.58 -22.83 -15.02
N LYS A 78 -9.19 -23.57 -16.07
CA LYS A 78 -9.72 -23.43 -17.45
C LYS A 78 -11.18 -23.88 -17.56
N ASP A 79 -11.65 -24.72 -16.64
CA ASP A 79 -13.03 -25.23 -16.61
C ASP A 79 -14.00 -24.23 -15.96
N PHE A 80 -13.51 -23.15 -15.34
CA PHE A 80 -14.33 -22.17 -14.65
C PHE A 80 -14.84 -21.08 -15.61
N PRO A 81 -16.02 -20.49 -15.35
CA PRO A 81 -16.66 -19.53 -16.26
C PRO A 81 -15.98 -18.15 -16.32
N ARG A 82 -14.98 -17.90 -15.48
CA ARG A 82 -14.26 -16.62 -15.40
C ARG A 82 -12.82 -16.82 -15.86
N LYS A 83 -12.27 -15.82 -16.56
CA LYS A 83 -10.84 -15.82 -16.91
C LYS A 83 -10.01 -15.98 -15.63
N PRO A 84 -9.11 -16.98 -15.54
CA PRO A 84 -8.34 -17.23 -14.34
C PRO A 84 -7.29 -16.13 -14.10
N VAL A 85 -6.96 -15.92 -12.83
CA VAL A 85 -5.81 -15.14 -12.38
C VAL A 85 -4.82 -16.13 -11.77
N TYR A 86 -3.59 -16.16 -12.28
CA TYR A 86 -2.58 -17.10 -11.84
C TYR A 86 -1.73 -16.50 -10.71
N ILE A 87 -1.45 -17.32 -9.70
CA ILE A 87 -0.44 -17.01 -8.69
C ILE A 87 0.90 -17.36 -9.30
N MET A 88 1.65 -16.33 -9.71
CA MET A 88 2.94 -16.52 -10.38
C MET A 88 4.08 -16.71 -9.37
N GLY A 89 4.01 -16.06 -8.21
CA GLY A 89 5.01 -16.19 -7.16
C GLY A 89 4.52 -15.65 -5.83
N THR A 90 5.15 -16.10 -4.77
CA THR A 90 4.82 -15.84 -3.38
C THR A 90 6.08 -15.58 -2.57
N GLY A 91 5.93 -14.83 -1.49
CA GLY A 91 7.00 -14.57 -0.56
C GLY A 91 6.40 -14.28 0.79
N GLU A 92 7.01 -14.84 1.81
CA GLU A 92 6.57 -14.71 3.19
C GLU A 92 7.78 -14.41 4.06
N SER A 93 7.56 -13.55 5.05
CA SER A 93 8.54 -13.24 6.07
C SER A 93 7.85 -12.61 7.26
N VAL A 94 8.33 -12.96 8.45
CA VAL A 94 7.92 -12.38 9.71
C VAL A 94 9.02 -11.52 10.33
N GLU A 95 8.61 -10.56 11.13
CA GLU A 95 9.45 -9.79 12.05
C GLU A 95 8.91 -9.97 13.48
N THR A 96 9.71 -9.58 14.48
CA THR A 96 9.29 -9.61 15.88
C THR A 96 8.01 -8.79 16.10
N PRO A 97 7.05 -9.28 16.90
CA PRO A 97 5.87 -8.52 17.26
C PRO A 97 6.18 -7.39 18.26
N MET A 98 7.37 -7.38 18.86
CA MET A 98 7.78 -6.37 19.82
C MET A 98 8.47 -5.20 19.14
N VAL A 99 7.84 -4.02 19.16
CA VAL A 99 8.40 -2.79 18.58
C VAL A 99 9.80 -2.48 19.11
N SER A 100 10.06 -2.74 20.40
CA SER A 100 11.39 -2.52 21.01
C SER A 100 12.50 -3.43 20.47
N GLN A 101 12.16 -4.47 19.71
CA GLN A 101 13.09 -5.43 19.13
C GLN A 101 13.16 -5.37 17.60
N MET A 102 12.41 -4.46 16.97
CA MET A 102 12.47 -4.28 15.52
C MET A 102 13.90 -3.93 15.10
N GLU A 103 14.35 -4.51 13.99
CA GLU A 103 15.72 -4.29 13.48
C GLU A 103 15.93 -2.82 13.11
N THR A 104 14.91 -2.23 12.47
CA THR A 104 14.88 -0.81 12.13
C THR A 104 13.48 -0.24 12.31
N PHE A 105 13.36 1.09 12.38
CA PHE A 105 12.07 1.78 12.49
C PHE A 105 11.65 2.47 11.18
N ASN A 106 12.50 2.42 10.16
CA ASN A 106 12.37 3.13 8.89
C ASN A 106 12.29 2.18 7.69
N SER A 107 11.97 0.91 7.93
CA SER A 107 11.78 -0.11 6.90
C SER A 107 10.95 -1.25 7.49
N SER A 108 10.38 -2.09 6.64
CA SER A 108 9.74 -3.35 6.98
C SER A 108 10.60 -4.52 6.50
N ARG A 109 11.10 -5.33 7.45
CA ARG A 109 11.82 -6.57 7.10
C ARG A 109 10.94 -7.52 6.28
N ALA A 110 9.65 -7.58 6.65
CA ALA A 110 8.68 -8.42 5.96
C ALA A 110 8.60 -8.09 4.46
N PHE A 111 8.47 -6.80 4.09
CA PHE A 111 8.49 -6.41 2.67
C PHE A 111 9.84 -6.67 2.00
N LYS A 112 10.96 -6.32 2.65
CA LYS A 112 12.31 -6.49 2.08
C LYS A 112 12.68 -7.94 1.82
N THR A 113 12.13 -8.88 2.59
CA THR A 113 12.40 -10.30 2.41
C THR A 113 11.35 -10.95 1.49
N ALA A 114 10.06 -10.72 1.73
CA ALA A 114 8.99 -11.34 0.97
C ALA A 114 8.95 -10.88 -0.49
N GLY A 115 9.17 -9.58 -0.75
CA GLY A 115 9.13 -9.01 -2.10
C GLY A 115 10.09 -9.72 -3.08
N PRO A 116 11.42 -9.71 -2.82
CA PRO A 116 12.37 -10.38 -3.70
C PRO A 116 12.13 -11.89 -3.87
N LEU A 117 11.57 -12.57 -2.87
CA LEU A 117 11.18 -13.98 -3.00
C LEU A 117 10.04 -14.14 -4.01
N ALA A 118 8.98 -13.34 -3.87
CA ALA A 118 7.82 -13.37 -4.76
C ALA A 118 8.20 -13.03 -6.21
N PHE A 119 9.04 -12.00 -6.42
CA PHE A 119 9.53 -11.63 -7.76
C PHE A 119 10.39 -12.73 -8.39
N ARG A 120 11.29 -13.37 -7.60
CA ARG A 120 12.10 -14.49 -8.10
C ARG A 120 11.25 -15.70 -8.47
N GLU A 121 10.27 -16.06 -7.64
CA GLU A 121 9.37 -17.18 -7.93
C GLU A 121 8.50 -16.89 -9.16
N ALA A 122 8.00 -15.65 -9.28
CA ALA A 122 7.21 -15.21 -10.43
C ALA A 122 8.01 -15.09 -11.73
N GLY A 123 9.34 -14.97 -11.65
CA GLY A 123 10.19 -14.77 -12.82
C GLY A 123 9.95 -13.44 -13.54
N ILE A 124 9.50 -12.41 -12.81
CA ILE A 124 9.22 -11.07 -13.34
C ILE A 124 10.15 -10.02 -12.74
N ALA A 125 10.24 -8.85 -13.39
CA ALA A 125 10.90 -7.66 -12.87
C ALA A 125 9.86 -6.58 -12.49
N HIS A 126 10.27 -5.56 -11.73
CA HIS A 126 9.39 -4.45 -11.31
C HIS A 126 8.68 -3.75 -12.47
N LYS A 127 9.32 -3.66 -13.64
CA LYS A 127 8.76 -3.06 -14.85
C LYS A 127 7.58 -3.86 -15.45
N ASP A 128 7.43 -5.12 -15.07
CA ASP A 128 6.38 -6.01 -15.55
C ASP A 128 5.11 -5.92 -14.67
N VAL A 129 5.12 -5.07 -13.63
CA VAL A 129 4.00 -4.89 -12.70
C VAL A 129 3.11 -3.73 -13.15
N ASP A 130 1.90 -4.06 -13.59
CA ASP A 130 0.93 -3.06 -14.07
C ASP A 130 0.25 -2.24 -12.97
N HIS A 131 0.10 -2.81 -11.77
CA HIS A 131 -0.49 -2.14 -10.60
C HIS A 131 -0.06 -2.82 -9.30
N LEU A 132 -0.21 -2.11 -8.19
CA LEU A 132 0.16 -2.58 -6.86
C LEU A 132 -1.00 -2.48 -5.88
N MET A 133 -1.11 -3.48 -5.01
CA MET A 133 -2.01 -3.50 -3.87
C MET A 133 -1.15 -3.70 -2.61
N ILE A 134 -0.96 -2.63 -1.84
CA ILE A 134 -0.12 -2.62 -0.64
C ILE A 134 -1.02 -2.40 0.57
N TYR A 135 -0.88 -3.27 1.56
CA TYR A 135 -1.60 -3.15 2.82
C TYR A 135 -1.32 -1.79 3.50
N ASP A 136 -2.39 -1.13 3.97
CA ASP A 136 -2.38 0.28 4.35
C ASP A 136 -3.23 0.57 5.59
N ALA A 137 -3.01 -0.18 6.67
CA ALA A 137 -3.55 0.16 8.00
C ALA A 137 -3.30 1.63 8.41
N PHE A 138 -2.18 2.19 7.95
CA PHE A 138 -1.87 3.61 8.08
C PHE A 138 -1.14 4.11 6.83
N ALA A 139 -1.27 5.41 6.55
CA ALA A 139 -0.74 6.06 5.34
C ALA A 139 0.75 5.86 5.05
N HIS A 140 1.58 5.51 6.04
CA HIS A 140 3.01 5.25 5.80
C HIS A 140 3.31 3.90 5.14
N LEU A 141 2.42 2.90 5.23
CA LEU A 141 2.71 1.55 4.74
C LEU A 141 2.83 1.48 3.21
N PRO A 142 2.02 2.21 2.43
CA PRO A 142 2.28 2.42 1.01
C PRO A 142 3.69 2.93 0.67
N LEU A 143 4.22 3.85 1.50
CA LEU A 143 5.57 4.39 1.31
C LEU A 143 6.62 3.31 1.60
N PHE A 144 6.46 2.58 2.71
CA PHE A 144 7.33 1.45 3.03
C PHE A 144 7.30 0.41 1.92
N GLY A 145 6.11 0.04 1.44
CA GLY A 145 5.94 -0.96 0.40
C GLY A 145 6.61 -0.55 -0.92
N LEU A 146 6.46 0.70 -1.37
CA LEU A 146 7.16 1.17 -2.59
C LEU A 146 8.68 1.07 -2.46
N GLY A 147 9.22 1.42 -1.29
CA GLY A 147 10.67 1.34 -1.04
C GLY A 147 11.19 -0.08 -0.83
N ASP A 148 10.60 -0.79 0.13
CA ASP A 148 11.06 -2.10 0.59
C ASP A 148 10.75 -3.24 -0.39
N LEU A 149 9.72 -3.11 -1.23
CA LEU A 149 9.51 -4.04 -2.35
C LEU A 149 10.48 -3.75 -3.51
N GLY A 150 11.23 -2.64 -3.48
CA GLY A 150 12.28 -2.32 -4.44
C GLY A 150 11.83 -1.55 -5.69
N PHE A 151 10.66 -0.89 -5.67
CA PHE A 151 10.20 -0.09 -6.82
C PHE A 151 10.97 1.24 -6.94
N MET A 152 11.41 1.82 -5.83
CA MET A 152 12.17 3.07 -5.79
C MET A 152 12.90 3.23 -4.45
N PRO A 153 13.86 4.17 -4.34
CA PRO A 153 14.45 4.55 -3.05
C PRO A 153 13.39 5.13 -2.08
N HIS A 154 13.57 4.92 -0.78
CA HIS A 154 12.61 5.35 0.26
C HIS A 154 12.36 6.87 0.26
N GLU A 155 13.41 7.65 0.01
CA GLU A 155 13.38 9.11 -0.09
C GLU A 155 12.48 9.64 -1.22
N GLU A 156 12.22 8.84 -2.25
CA GLU A 156 11.39 9.23 -3.38
C GLU A 156 9.91 8.90 -3.18
N THR A 157 9.59 7.94 -2.29
CA THR A 157 8.25 7.36 -2.15
C THR A 157 7.16 8.39 -1.85
N GLY A 158 7.44 9.33 -0.93
CA GLY A 158 6.49 10.38 -0.56
C GLY A 158 6.22 11.35 -1.71
N ARG A 159 7.28 11.77 -2.41
CA ARG A 159 7.16 12.66 -3.58
C ARG A 159 6.43 11.97 -4.72
N PHE A 160 6.74 10.70 -4.97
CA PHE A 160 6.12 9.90 -6.02
C PHE A 160 4.59 9.88 -5.92
N ILE A 161 4.05 9.60 -4.72
CA ILE A 161 2.60 9.61 -4.50
C ILE A 161 2.04 11.03 -4.55
N ALA A 162 2.70 12.01 -3.92
CA ALA A 162 2.25 13.40 -3.91
C ALA A 162 2.15 14.02 -5.31
N ASP A 163 3.07 13.65 -6.21
CA ASP A 163 3.08 14.08 -7.62
C ASP A 163 2.04 13.33 -8.47
N GLY A 164 1.24 12.45 -7.87
CA GLY A 164 0.10 11.80 -8.50
C GLY A 164 0.44 10.56 -9.33
N ASN A 165 1.65 10.01 -9.20
CA ASN A 165 2.09 8.84 -9.99
C ASN A 165 1.31 7.54 -9.71
N THR A 166 0.45 7.55 -8.68
CA THR A 166 -0.39 6.41 -8.27
C THR A 166 -1.89 6.65 -8.44
N ARG A 167 -2.29 7.80 -9.02
CA ARG A 167 -3.69 8.18 -9.27
C ARG A 167 -4.35 7.34 -10.37
N PRO A 168 -5.68 7.41 -10.51
CA PRO A 168 -6.37 6.86 -11.68
C PRO A 168 -5.77 7.36 -13.01
N GLY A 169 -5.29 6.42 -13.83
CA GLY A 169 -4.65 6.70 -15.12
C GLY A 169 -3.16 7.05 -15.05
N ALA A 170 -2.54 7.01 -13.87
CA ALA A 170 -1.12 7.26 -13.71
C ALA A 170 -0.26 6.01 -14.01
N LYS A 171 1.06 6.18 -13.97
CA LYS A 171 2.04 5.17 -14.41
C LYS A 171 2.11 3.91 -13.54
N LEU A 172 1.81 4.01 -12.24
CA LEU A 172 1.81 2.88 -11.32
C LEU A 172 0.59 2.95 -10.41
N PRO A 173 -0.59 2.54 -10.89
CA PRO A 173 -1.81 2.48 -10.08
C PRO A 173 -1.56 1.71 -8.78
N LEU A 174 -1.94 2.32 -7.64
CA LEU A 174 -1.73 1.77 -6.31
C LEU A 174 -3.05 1.78 -5.54
N ASN A 175 -3.39 0.66 -4.91
CA ASN A 175 -4.59 0.50 -4.07
C ASN A 175 -5.86 0.94 -4.82
N THR A 176 -6.05 0.37 -6.01
CA THR A 176 -7.07 0.79 -6.97
C THR A 176 -8.52 0.55 -6.52
N ASN A 177 -8.72 -0.18 -5.42
CA ASN A 177 -10.01 -0.35 -4.75
C ASN A 177 -10.31 0.72 -3.68
N GLY A 178 -9.37 1.64 -3.42
CA GLY A 178 -9.40 2.60 -2.32
C GLY A 178 -8.54 2.23 -1.12
N GLY A 179 -7.99 1.02 -1.07
CA GLY A 179 -7.21 0.55 0.09
C GLY A 179 -8.06 0.36 1.34
N GLY A 180 -7.42 0.47 2.51
CA GLY A 180 -8.05 0.46 3.82
C GLY A 180 -8.41 1.84 4.39
N LEU A 181 -7.97 2.93 3.75
CA LEU A 181 -8.18 4.33 4.17
C LEU A 181 -9.48 4.97 3.63
#